data_AF-A0A8S0XLC8-F1
#
_entry.id   AF-A0A8S0XLC8-F1
#
_cell.length_a   1.000
_cell.length_b   1.000
_cell.length_c   1.000
_cell.angle_alpha   90.00
_cell.angle_beta   90.00
_cell.angle_gamma   90.00
#
_symmetry.space_group_name_H-M   'P 1'
#
loop_
_entity.id
_entity.type
_entity.pdbx_description
1 polymer ?
#
loop_
_entity_poly.entity_id
_entity_poly.type
_entity_poly.pdbx_seq_one_letter_code
_entity_poly.pdbx_strand_id
1 'polypeptide(L)'
;MLNLLSKFTNKSIAAKKEFASQRKIEDLEHEKIMLENSKNELKTKLEEKQEYYDAIMYILTCNNEDKIKHTLNLHGFKESDLFSINSSENGKYDVTLGFNTFGEDVCSRDMDTHLDALKFSAVRTLLGYDIKSY
;
A
#
# COMPACT_ATOMS: atom_id res chain seq x y z
N MET A 1 62.52 3.52 35.34
CA MET A 1 62.14 3.23 33.94
C MET A 1 60.92 2.33 33.81
N LEU A 2 60.84 1.18 34.48
CA LEU A 2 59.69 0.24 34.39
C LEU A 2 58.31 0.87 34.68
N ASN A 3 58.23 1.78 35.65
CA ASN A 3 56.96 2.44 36.06
C ASN A 3 56.42 3.49 35.07
N LEU A 4 57.28 3.97 34.15
CA LEU A 4 56.89 4.93 33.10
C LEU A 4 56.40 4.19 31.85
N LEU A 5 57.04 3.07 31.49
CA LEU A 5 56.62 2.21 30.39
C LEU A 5 55.24 1.58 30.65
N SER A 6 54.97 1.10 31.87
CA SER A 6 53.65 0.53 32.21
C SER A 6 52.51 1.56 32.18
N LYS A 7 52.79 2.80 32.60
CA LYS A 7 51.82 3.92 32.50
C LYS A 7 51.52 4.29 31.05
N PHE A 8 52.53 4.31 30.18
CA PHE A 8 52.36 4.58 28.75
C PHE A 8 51.55 3.47 28.05
N THR A 9 51.84 2.20 28.33
CA THR A 9 51.09 1.08 27.75
C THR A 9 49.65 1.06 28.22
N ASN A 10 49.39 1.31 29.50
CA ASN A 10 48.03 1.35 30.05
C ASN A 10 47.22 2.52 29.48
N LYS A 11 47.84 3.69 29.28
CA LYS A 11 47.19 4.85 28.66
C LYS A 11 46.86 4.60 27.17
N SER A 12 47.75 3.90 26.45
CA SER A 12 47.52 3.51 25.05
C SER A 12 46.39 2.49 24.89
N ILE A 13 46.30 1.50 25.79
CA ILE A 13 45.23 0.49 25.80
C ILE A 13 43.87 1.12 26.14
N ALA A 14 43.84 2.04 27.11
CA ALA A 14 42.64 2.78 27.47
C ALA A 14 42.10 3.61 26.28
N ALA A 15 42.97 4.36 25.59
CA ALA A 15 42.59 5.13 24.42
C ALA A 15 42.02 4.23 23.30
N LYS A 16 42.65 3.08 23.00
CA LYS A 16 42.14 2.14 22.00
C LYS A 16 40.76 1.57 22.35
N LYS A 17 40.49 1.29 23.63
CA LYS A 17 39.17 0.84 24.10
C LYS A 17 38.12 1.96 23.99
N GLU A 18 38.51 3.19 24.28
CA GLU A 18 37.63 4.37 24.17
C GLU A 18 37.24 4.64 22.72
N PHE A 19 38.20 4.63 21.79
CA PHE A 19 37.94 4.75 20.34
C PHE A 19 37.05 3.62 19.80
N ALA A 20 37.28 2.37 20.22
CA ALA A 20 36.43 1.24 19.81
C ALA A 20 34.99 1.36 20.35
N SER A 21 34.83 1.93 21.54
CA SER A 21 33.52 2.17 22.15
C SER A 21 32.78 3.31 21.45
N GLN A 22 33.48 4.40 21.10
CA GLN A 22 32.92 5.52 20.33
C GLN A 22 32.42 5.07 18.96
N ARG A 23 33.20 4.28 18.21
CA ARG A 23 32.74 3.71 16.93
C ARG A 23 31.48 2.86 17.09
N LYS A 24 31.44 2.02 18.13
CA LYS A 24 30.26 1.20 18.42
C LYS A 24 29.03 2.05 18.77
N ILE A 25 29.22 3.20 19.43
CA ILE A 25 28.14 4.15 19.71
C ILE A 25 27.65 4.78 18.40
N GLU A 26 28.55 5.24 17.55
CA GLU A 26 28.22 5.81 16.23
C GLU A 26 27.46 4.80 15.35
N ASP A 27 27.88 3.54 15.33
CA ASP A 27 27.21 2.46 14.59
C ASP A 27 25.77 2.23 15.11
N LEU A 28 25.60 2.21 16.44
CA LEU A 28 24.28 2.04 17.08
C LEU A 28 23.37 3.26 16.88
N GLU A 29 23.93 4.47 16.87
CA GLU A 29 23.19 5.70 16.56
C GLU A 29 22.71 5.71 15.11
N HIS A 30 23.57 5.30 14.18
CA HIS A 30 23.21 5.15 12.77
C HIS A 30 22.12 4.09 12.59
N GLU A 31 22.25 2.91 13.21
CA GLU A 31 21.23 1.87 13.17
C GLU A 31 19.89 2.35 13.72
N LYS A 32 19.90 3.09 14.84
CA LYS A 32 18.69 3.69 15.42
C LYS A 32 18.00 4.62 14.42
N ILE A 33 18.73 5.50 13.74
CA ILE A 33 18.17 6.42 12.75
C ILE A 33 17.53 5.63 11.59
N MET A 34 18.20 4.59 11.09
CA MET A 34 17.67 3.74 10.02
C MET A 34 16.39 3.01 10.42
N LEU A 35 16.32 2.51 11.67
CA LEU A 35 15.12 1.87 12.20
C LEU A 35 13.97 2.86 12.42
N GLU A 36 14.25 4.06 12.91
CA GLU A 36 13.24 5.12 13.05
C GLU A 36 12.65 5.53 11.69
N ASN A 37 13.49 5.70 10.67
CA ASN A 37 13.04 5.97 9.31
C ASN A 37 12.18 4.84 8.75
N SER A 38 12.63 3.59 8.89
CA SER A 38 11.88 2.40 8.45
C SER A 38 10.52 2.29 9.15
N LYS A 39 10.46 2.59 10.45
CA LYS A 39 9.22 2.61 11.22
C LYS A 39 8.26 3.68 10.70
N ASN A 40 8.75 4.88 10.40
CA ASN A 40 7.93 5.96 9.87
C ASN A 40 7.37 5.61 8.49
N GLU A 41 8.17 5.05 7.59
CA GLU A 41 7.71 4.58 6.29
C GLU A 41 6.62 3.51 6.41
N LEU A 42 6.79 2.54 7.32
CA LEU A 42 5.77 1.51 7.56
C LEU A 42 4.47 2.09 8.12
N LYS A 43 4.56 3.12 8.98
CA LYS A 43 3.39 3.83 9.51
C LYS A 43 2.61 4.52 8.38
N THR A 44 3.31 5.24 7.50
CA THR A 44 2.68 5.91 6.35
C THR A 44 2.00 4.90 5.43
N LYS A 45 2.66 3.79 5.09
CA LYS A 45 2.06 2.72 4.27
C LYS A 45 0.83 2.09 4.92
N LEU A 46 0.81 1.99 6.26
CA LEU A 46 -0.34 1.47 6.99
C LEU A 46 -1.51 2.45 6.94
N GLU A 47 -1.24 3.74 7.12
CA GLU A 47 -2.24 4.81 7.04
C GLU A 47 -2.87 4.86 5.64
N GLU A 48 -2.07 4.79 4.58
CA GLU A 48 -2.55 4.68 3.20
C GLU A 48 -3.49 3.48 3.02
N LYS A 49 -3.09 2.28 3.47
CA LYS A 49 -3.93 1.09 3.37
C LYS A 49 -5.25 1.19 4.14
N GLN A 50 -5.24 1.84 5.30
CA GLN A 50 -6.44 2.06 6.09
C GLN A 50 -7.42 2.96 5.34
N GLU A 51 -6.92 4.01 4.67
CA GLU A 51 -7.73 4.92 3.88
C GLU A 51 -8.50 4.18 2.77
N TYR A 52 -7.83 3.28 2.04
CA TYR A 52 -8.47 2.43 1.02
C TYR A 52 -9.53 1.50 1.62
N TYR A 53 -9.27 0.94 2.80
CA TYR A 53 -10.23 0.07 3.47
C TYR A 53 -11.50 0.83 3.87
N ASP A 54 -11.35 2.03 4.42
CA ASP A 54 -12.46 2.89 4.81
C ASP A 54 -13.30 3.30 3.59
N ALA A 55 -12.65 3.61 2.46
CA ALA A 55 -13.31 3.90 1.19
C ALA A 55 -14.11 2.70 0.66
N ILE A 56 -13.54 1.49 0.70
CA ILE A 56 -14.22 0.25 0.31
C ILE A 56 -15.47 0.03 1.17
N MET A 57 -15.34 0.15 2.50
CA MET A 57 -16.45 -0.02 3.43
C MET A 57 -17.56 1.01 3.19
N TYR A 58 -17.18 2.26 2.90
CA TYR A 58 -18.13 3.30 2.53
C TYR A 58 -18.88 2.95 1.24
N ILE A 59 -18.18 2.54 0.18
CA ILE A 59 -18.79 2.21 -1.12
C ILE A 59 -19.77 1.04 -0.99
N LEU A 60 -19.41 -0.02 -0.26
CA LEU A 60 -20.28 -1.18 -0.06
C LEU A 60 -21.61 -0.80 0.60
N THR A 61 -21.58 0.13 1.56
CA THR A 61 -22.75 0.56 2.34
C THR A 61 -23.50 1.76 1.75
N CYS A 62 -22.89 2.49 0.81
CA CYS A 62 -23.49 3.66 0.19
C CYS A 62 -24.56 3.27 -0.83
N ASN A 63 -25.73 3.93 -0.78
CA ASN A 63 -26.81 3.69 -1.75
C ASN A 63 -26.98 4.84 -2.75
N ASN A 64 -25.94 5.64 -2.95
CA ASN A 64 -25.94 6.80 -3.83
C ASN A 64 -24.74 6.75 -4.76
N GLU A 65 -25.01 6.72 -6.06
CA GLU A 65 -24.01 6.61 -7.11
C GLU A 65 -23.06 7.82 -7.15
N ASP A 66 -23.58 9.04 -7.07
CA ASP A 66 -22.76 10.26 -7.11
C ASP A 66 -21.74 10.29 -5.96
N LYS A 67 -22.14 9.82 -4.77
CA LYS A 67 -21.25 9.70 -3.62
C LYS A 67 -20.17 8.65 -3.82
N ILE A 68 -20.49 7.52 -4.46
CA ILE A 68 -19.49 6.49 -4.81
C ILE A 68 -18.47 7.06 -5.81
N LYS A 69 -18.95 7.74 -6.86
CA LYS A 69 -18.09 8.40 -7.87
C LYS A 69 -17.22 9.48 -7.24
N HIS A 70 -17.78 10.25 -6.31
CA HIS A 70 -17.01 11.24 -5.56
C HIS A 70 -15.89 10.60 -4.72
N THR A 71 -16.17 9.53 -3.99
CA THR A 71 -15.15 8.79 -3.21
C THR A 71 -14.04 8.25 -4.12
N LEU A 72 -14.38 7.65 -5.26
CA LEU A 72 -13.38 7.17 -6.22
C LEU A 72 -12.45 8.29 -6.72
N ASN A 73 -13.04 9.44 -7.05
CA ASN A 73 -12.27 10.61 -7.50
C ASN A 73 -11.30 11.13 -6.43
N LEU A 74 -11.66 11.05 -5.13
CA LEU A 74 -10.76 11.42 -4.02
C LEU A 74 -9.51 10.53 -3.98
N HIS A 75 -9.63 9.27 -4.42
CA HIS A 75 -8.51 8.33 -4.55
C HIS A 75 -7.87 8.32 -5.94
N GLY A 76 -8.23 9.28 -6.80
CA GLY A 76 -7.62 9.45 -8.13
C GLY A 76 -8.15 8.51 -9.22
N PHE A 77 -9.22 7.75 -8.95
CA PHE A 77 -9.84 6.88 -9.95
C PHE A 77 -10.96 7.58 -10.69
N LYS A 78 -10.96 7.43 -12.01
CA LYS A 78 -12.01 7.87 -12.93
C LYS A 78 -12.91 6.71 -13.30
N GLU A 79 -14.08 7.01 -13.86
CA GLU A 79 -15.00 5.99 -14.38
C GLU A 79 -14.38 5.12 -15.47
N SER A 80 -13.42 5.64 -16.24
CA SER A 80 -12.64 4.87 -17.23
C SER A 80 -11.70 3.83 -16.63
N ASP A 81 -11.36 3.97 -15.35
CA ASP A 81 -10.45 3.06 -14.62
C ASP A 81 -11.23 1.90 -13.97
N LEU A 82 -12.57 1.96 -14.05
CA LEU A 82 -13.46 0.92 -13.57
C LEU A 82 -13.60 -0.20 -14.59
N PHE A 83 -13.87 -1.40 -14.09
CA PHE A 83 -14.32 -2.51 -14.94
C PHE A 83 -15.62 -2.14 -15.65
N SER A 84 -15.72 -2.55 -16.92
CA SER A 84 -16.85 -2.21 -17.78
C SER A 84 -18.14 -2.83 -17.26
N ILE A 85 -19.21 -2.04 -17.21
CA ILE A 85 -20.54 -2.47 -16.76
C ILE A 85 -21.46 -2.52 -17.96
N ASN A 86 -21.96 -3.70 -18.29
CA ASN A 86 -22.84 -3.94 -19.42
C ASN A 86 -24.26 -4.26 -18.92
N SER A 87 -25.29 -3.84 -19.66
CA SER A 87 -26.67 -4.27 -19.41
C SER A 87 -26.97 -5.54 -20.19
N SER A 88 -27.45 -6.58 -19.51
CA SER A 88 -27.85 -7.84 -20.11
C SER A 88 -29.33 -7.83 -20.51
N GLU A 89 -29.69 -8.64 -21.51
CA GLU A 89 -31.06 -8.70 -22.06
C GLU A 89 -32.13 -9.10 -21.03
N ASN A 90 -31.73 -9.80 -19.97
CA ASN A 90 -32.60 -10.21 -18.86
C ASN A 90 -32.80 -9.11 -17.80
N GLY A 91 -32.33 -7.89 -18.05
CA GLY A 91 -32.42 -6.76 -17.13
C GLY A 91 -31.37 -6.77 -16.00
N LYS A 92 -30.43 -7.73 -16.02
CA LYS A 92 -29.27 -7.74 -15.12
C LYS A 92 -28.15 -6.89 -15.65
N TYR A 93 -27.15 -6.65 -14.80
CA TYR A 93 -25.92 -5.97 -15.15
C TYR A 93 -24.77 -6.94 -15.04
N ASP A 94 -23.84 -6.87 -15.96
CA ASP A 94 -22.62 -7.66 -15.96
C ASP A 94 -21.40 -6.75 -15.80
N VAL A 95 -20.41 -7.18 -15.02
CA VAL A 95 -19.13 -6.49 -14.87
C VAL A 95 -18.03 -7.31 -15.52
N THR A 96 -17.55 -6.86 -16.69
CA THR A 96 -16.49 -7.53 -17.44
C THR A 96 -15.13 -7.25 -16.82
N LEU A 97 -14.46 -8.31 -16.33
CA LEU A 97 -13.15 -8.20 -15.70
C LEU A 97 -11.97 -8.26 -16.68
N GLY A 98 -12.20 -8.77 -17.89
CA GLY A 98 -11.17 -8.89 -18.92
C GLY A 98 -11.70 -9.57 -20.18
N PHE A 99 -10.98 -9.37 -21.29
CA PHE A 99 -11.31 -9.97 -22.58
C PHE A 99 -10.16 -10.85 -23.05
N ASN A 100 -10.47 -11.97 -23.71
CA ASN A 100 -9.44 -12.74 -24.40
C ASN A 100 -8.98 -12.01 -25.69
N THR A 101 -8.01 -12.58 -26.41
CA THR A 101 -7.49 -12.04 -27.68
C THR A 101 -8.53 -11.91 -28.79
N PHE A 102 -9.69 -12.54 -28.63
CA PHE A 102 -10.82 -12.50 -29.57
C PHE A 102 -11.89 -11.49 -29.16
N GLY A 103 -11.70 -10.78 -28.04
CA GLY A 103 -12.66 -9.80 -27.52
C GLY A 103 -13.84 -10.44 -26.78
N GLU A 104 -13.74 -11.71 -26.40
CA GLU A 104 -14.78 -12.41 -25.63
C GLU A 104 -14.53 -12.19 -24.14
N ASP A 105 -15.59 -11.96 -23.38
CA ASP A 105 -15.52 -11.89 -21.93
C ASP A 105 -15.21 -13.27 -21.35
N VAL A 106 -14.10 -13.37 -20.64
CA VAL A 106 -13.64 -14.62 -20.01
C VAL A 106 -13.87 -14.64 -18.50
N CYS A 107 -14.28 -13.52 -17.90
CA CYS A 107 -14.41 -13.37 -16.45
C CYS A 107 -15.47 -12.29 -16.14
N SER A 108 -16.72 -12.59 -16.44
CA SER A 108 -17.86 -11.71 -16.17
C SER A 108 -18.50 -12.01 -14.81
N ARG A 109 -19.25 -11.06 -14.26
CA ARG A 109 -20.07 -11.30 -13.08
C ARG A 109 -21.39 -10.55 -13.15
N ASP A 110 -22.48 -11.33 -13.17
CA ASP A 110 -23.85 -10.83 -13.09
C ASP A 110 -24.18 -10.22 -11.72
N MET A 111 -24.90 -9.11 -11.76
CA MET A 111 -25.43 -8.35 -10.65
C MET A 111 -26.87 -7.95 -10.94
N ASP A 112 -27.68 -7.85 -9.89
CA ASP A 112 -29.11 -7.57 -10.04
C ASP A 112 -29.41 -6.09 -10.32
N THR A 113 -28.52 -5.17 -9.89
CA THR A 113 -28.69 -3.73 -10.10
C THR A 113 -27.43 -3.06 -10.64
N HIS A 114 -27.61 -1.94 -11.33
CA HIS A 114 -26.49 -1.11 -11.81
C HIS A 114 -25.59 -0.65 -10.65
N LEU A 115 -26.22 -0.29 -9.53
CA LEU A 115 -25.53 0.18 -8.34
C LEU A 115 -24.63 -0.91 -7.75
N ASP A 116 -25.09 -2.16 -7.72
CA ASP A 116 -24.28 -3.29 -7.24
C ASP A 116 -23.12 -3.59 -8.18
N ALA A 117 -23.34 -3.51 -9.50
CA ALA A 117 -22.28 -3.60 -10.50
C ALA A 117 -21.23 -2.50 -10.32
N LEU A 118 -21.66 -1.26 -10.09
CA LEU A 118 -20.78 -0.12 -9.82
C LEU A 118 -19.97 -0.33 -8.55
N LYS A 119 -20.61 -0.73 -7.44
CA LYS A 119 -19.93 -1.03 -6.17
C LYS A 119 -18.88 -2.13 -6.36
N PHE A 120 -19.22 -3.19 -7.07
CA PHE A 120 -18.31 -4.29 -7.32
C PHE A 120 -17.09 -3.84 -8.13
N SER A 121 -17.33 -3.11 -9.22
CA SER A 121 -16.28 -2.56 -10.07
C SER A 121 -15.36 -1.62 -9.27
N ALA A 122 -15.94 -0.67 -8.54
CA ALA A 122 -15.23 0.28 -7.68
C ALA A 122 -14.34 -0.39 -6.62
N VAL A 123 -14.89 -1.37 -5.90
CA VAL A 123 -14.14 -2.11 -4.85
C VAL A 123 -12.97 -2.89 -5.47
N ARG A 124 -13.17 -3.52 -6.63
CA ARG A 124 -12.09 -4.24 -7.33
C ARG A 124 -10.97 -3.29 -7.76
N THR A 125 -11.31 -2.13 -8.31
CA THR A 125 -10.34 -1.10 -8.69
C THR A 125 -9.54 -0.62 -7.46
N LEU A 126 -10.21 -0.31 -6.35
CA LEU A 126 -9.53 0.13 -5.11
C LEU A 126 -8.62 -0.95 -4.49
N LEU A 127 -8.97 -2.23 -4.66
CA LEU A 127 -8.11 -3.35 -4.24
C LEU A 127 -6.89 -3.56 -5.15
N GLY A 128 -6.77 -2.80 -6.24
CA GLY A 128 -5.64 -2.88 -7.18
C GLY A 128 -5.72 -4.06 -8.13
N TYR A 129 -6.90 -4.60 -8.41
CA TYR A 129 -7.06 -5.56 -9.51
C TYR A 129 -6.89 -4.81 -10.84
N ASP A 130 -5.86 -5.17 -11.59
CA ASP A 130 -5.60 -4.58 -12.91
C ASP A 130 -6.54 -5.22 -13.95
N ILE A 131 -7.08 -4.38 -14.84
CA ILE A 131 -7.89 -4.77 -16.02
C ILE A 131 -7.05 -5.64 -16.99
N LYS A 132 -5.72 -5.61 -16.86
CA LYS A 132 -4.76 -6.18 -17.82
C LYS A 132 -4.19 -7.57 -17.51
N SER A 133 -4.61 -8.30 -16.48
CA SER A 133 -3.96 -9.58 -16.17
C SER A 133 -4.77 -10.79 -16.62
N TYR A 134 -4.84 -11.04 -17.94
CA TYR A 134 -4.76 -12.37 -18.55
C TYR A 134 -4.17 -12.28 -19.96
#